data_AF-G2R5L9-F1
#
_entry.id   AF-G2R5L9-F1
#
_cell.length_a   1.000
_cell.length_b   1.000
_cell.length_c   1.000
_cell.angle_alpha   90.00
_cell.angle_beta   90.00
_cell.angle_gamma   90.00
#
_symmetry.space_group_name_H-M   'P 1'
#
loop_
_entity.id
_entity.type
_entity.pdbx_description
1 polymer ?
#
loop_
_entity_poly.entity_id
_entity_poly.type
_entity_poly.pdbx_seq_one_letter_code
_entity_poly.pdbx_strand_id
1 'polypeptide(L)' 'RLRDIGLNLDLKKYIFVIKEVKYLGYIVKVEVYIRPNPKKIKAIYNFLRFANFYHDFIPNFSKKAALLIRFTYKNALFH' A
#
# COMPACT_ATOMS: atom_id res chain seq x y z
N ARG A 1 -16.66 -25.35 0.84
CA ARG A 1 -16.79 -24.22 -0.12
C ARG A 1 -15.67 -24.16 -1.16
N LEU A 2 -14.36 -24.16 -0.83
CA LEU A 2 -13.31 -24.08 -1.87
C LEU A 2 -13.04 -25.41 -2.61
N ARG A 3 -13.10 -26.54 -1.88
CA ARG A 3 -12.94 -27.88 -2.47
C ARG A 3 -14.08 -28.25 -3.41
N ASP A 4 -15.28 -27.75 -3.14
CA ASP A 4 -16.50 -28.01 -3.92
C ASP A 4 -16.47 -27.33 -5.31
N ILE A 5 -15.55 -26.39 -5.54
CA ILE A 5 -15.39 -25.64 -6.79
C ILE A 5 -14.14 -26.13 -7.55
N GLY A 6 -13.48 -27.21 -7.10
CA GLY A 6 -12.28 -27.76 -7.74
C GLY A 6 -11.05 -26.86 -7.68
N LEU A 7 -11.05 -25.82 -6.84
CA LEU A 7 -9.93 -24.90 -6.71
C LEU A 7 -8.84 -25.53 -5.84
N ASN A 8 -7.71 -25.90 -6.44
CA ASN A 8 -6.59 -26.48 -5.71
C ASN A 8 -5.74 -25.39 -5.06
N LEU A 9 -5.52 -25.48 -3.75
CA LEU A 9 -4.70 -24.52 -3.00
C LEU A 9 -3.25 -24.98 -2.97
N ASP A 10 -2.33 -24.13 -3.45
CA ASP A 10 -0.90 -24.35 -3.29
C ASP A 10 -0.46 -23.97 -1.87
N LEU A 11 -0.33 -24.98 -1.00
CA LEU A 11 0.04 -24.79 0.40
C LEU A 11 1.39 -24.09 0.58
N LYS A 12 2.31 -24.14 -0.40
CA LYS A 12 3.60 -23.43 -0.31
C LYS A 12 3.45 -21.91 -0.43
N LYS A 13 2.39 -21.45 -1.11
CA LYS A 13 2.12 -20.01 -1.33
C LYS A 13 1.38 -19.38 -0.14
N TYR A 14 0.77 -20.18 0.71
CA TYR A 14 0.00 -19.72 1.85
C TYR A 14 0.78 -19.88 3.15
N ILE A 15 0.86 -18.79 3.91
CA ILE A 15 1.44 -18.81 5.24
C ILE A 15 0.28 -18.56 6.20
N PHE A 16 -0.03 -19.56 7.01
CA PHE A 16 -1.13 -19.52 7.98
C PHE A 16 -0.61 -19.03 9.35
N VAL A 17 -1.50 -18.44 10.15
CA VAL A 17 -1.23 -18.03 11.56
C VAL A 17 -0.10 -16.99 11.70
N ILE A 18 -0.08 -15.97 10.84
CA ILE A 18 0.84 -14.83 10.97
C ILE A 18 0.10 -13.61 11.50
N LYS A 19 0.73 -12.89 12.43
CA LYS A 19 0.19 -11.62 12.98
C LYS A 19 0.26 -10.46 11.98
N GLU A 20 1.15 -10.51 11.00
CA GLU A 20 1.39 -9.44 10.01
C GLU A 20 1.51 -10.05 8.60
N VAL A 21 0.70 -9.58 7.65
CA VAL A 21 0.66 -10.09 6.27
C VAL A 21 0.77 -8.93 5.27
N LYS A 22 1.54 -9.13 4.20
CA LYS A 22 1.57 -8.21 3.04
C LYS A 22 0.43 -8.55 2.09
N TYR A 23 -0.48 -7.62 1.87
CA TYR A 23 -1.62 -7.81 0.98
C TYR A 23 -1.89 -6.54 0.16
N LEU A 24 -2.00 -6.67 -1.17
CA LEU A 24 -2.26 -5.56 -2.12
C LEU A 24 -1.37 -4.30 -1.92
N GLY A 25 -0.12 -4.50 -1.48
CA GLY A 25 0.81 -3.41 -1.21
C GLY A 25 0.60 -2.70 0.14
N TYR A 26 -0.18 -3.31 1.03
CA TYR A 26 -0.33 -2.93 2.43
C TYR A 26 0.28 -4.00 3.34
N ILE A 27 0.58 -3.58 4.56
CA ILE A 27 0.90 -4.44 5.68
C ILE A 27 -0.32 -4.43 6.59
N VAL A 28 -0.96 -5.58 6.71
CA VAL A 28 -2.12 -5.80 7.58
C VAL A 28 -1.63 -6.50 8.83
N LYS A 29 -1.80 -5.85 9.99
CA LYS A 29 -1.66 -6.50 11.28
C LYS A 29 -3.06 -6.71 11.85
N VAL A 30 -3.43 -7.97 12.04
CA VAL A 30 -4.76 -8.37 12.52
C VAL A 30 -5.06 -7.62 13.81
N GLU A 31 -6.24 -6.97 13.89
CA GLU A 31 -6.77 -6.22 15.04
C GLU A 31 -6.02 -4.95 15.48
N VAL A 32 -4.95 -4.51 14.78
CA VAL A 32 -4.18 -3.34 15.24
C VAL A 32 -4.12 -2.20 14.20
N TYR A 33 -3.67 -2.47 12.97
CA TYR A 33 -3.56 -1.45 11.95
C TYR A 33 -3.37 -2.02 10.54
N ILE A 34 -3.72 -1.22 9.54
CA ILE A 34 -3.34 -1.45 8.14
C ILE A 34 -2.48 -0.27 7.72
N ARG A 35 -1.20 -0.53 7.44
CA ARG A 35 -0.25 0.50 6.99
C ARG A 35 0.16 0.27 5.55
N PRO A 36 0.42 1.32 4.76
CA PRO A 36 0.99 1.14 3.42
C PRO A 36 2.35 0.44 3.53
N ASN A 37 2.67 -0.44 2.58
CA ASN A 37 3.97 -1.10 2.57
C ASN A 37 5.09 -0.03 2.43
N PRO A 38 6.12 -0.03 3.28
CA PRO A 38 7.20 0.95 3.22
C PRO A 38 7.90 1.01 1.86
N LYS A 39 7.96 -0.10 1.12
CA LYS A 39 8.46 -0.11 -0.27
C LYS A 39 7.60 0.75 -1.20
N LYS A 40 6.28 0.72 -1.01
CA LYS A 40 5.31 1.51 -1.80
C LYS A 40 5.40 2.99 -1.43
N ILE A 41 5.55 3.31 -0.13
CA ILE A 41 5.79 4.68 0.34
C ILE A 41 7.07 5.25 -0.28
N LYS A 42 8.16 4.48 -0.27
CA LYS A 42 9.44 4.88 -0.88
C LYS A 42 9.29 5.13 -2.39
N ALA A 43 8.54 4.28 -3.09
CA ALA A 43 8.27 4.47 -4.52
C ALA A 43 7.50 5.77 -4.80
N ILE A 44 6.47 6.09 -4.00
CA ILE A 44 5.71 7.34 -4.12
C ILE A 44 6.61 8.54 -3.84
N TYR A 45 7.46 8.48 -2.82
CA TYR A 45 8.38 9.56 -2.48
C TYR A 45 9.40 9.81 -3.62
N ASN A 46 9.95 8.74 -4.19
CA ASN A 46 10.85 8.85 -5.34
C ASN A 46 10.15 9.45 -6.56
N PHE A 47 8.92 9.03 -6.83
CA PHE A 47 8.11 9.60 -7.90
C PHE A 47 7.83 11.09 -7.68
N LEU A 48 7.44 11.50 -6.47
CA LEU A 48 7.21 12.90 -6.14
C LEU A 48 8.48 13.74 -6.30
N ARG A 49 9.64 13.22 -5.87
CA ARG A 49 10.94 13.88 -6.07
C ARG A 49 11.22 14.10 -7.56
N PHE A 50 10.99 13.09 -8.38
CA PHE A 50 11.16 13.18 -9.83
C PHE A 50 10.18 14.18 -10.47
N ALA A 51 8.89 14.07 -10.12
CA ALA A 51 7.85 14.94 -10.68
C ALA A 51 8.02 16.41 -10.27
N ASN A 52 8.62 16.67 -9.11
CA ASN A 52 8.91 18.04 -8.64
C ASN A 52 9.84 18.80 -9.59
N PHE A 53 10.73 18.11 -10.33
CA PHE A 53 11.55 18.73 -11.36
C PHE A 53 10.71 19.41 -12.46
N TYR A 54 9.51 18.90 -12.71
CA TYR A 54 8.60 19.39 -13.74
C TYR A 54 7.43 20.22 -13.16
N HIS A 55 7.50 20.67 -11.91
CA HIS A 55 6.36 21.30 -11.24
C HIS A 55 5.87 22.58 -11.95
N ASP A 56 6.76 23.35 -12.57
CA ASP A 56 6.44 24.55 -13.36
C ASP A 56 5.56 24.24 -14.58
N PHE A 57 5.69 23.04 -15.13
CA PHE A 57 4.92 22.59 -16.30
C PHE A 57 3.59 21.93 -15.91
N ILE A 58 3.33 21.71 -14.62
CA ILE A 58 2.15 21.00 -14.13
C ILE A 58 1.27 21.97 -13.31
N PRO A 59 0.16 22.45 -13.89
CA PRO A 59 -0.76 23.32 -13.16
C PRO A 59 -1.24 22.68 -11.85
N ASN A 60 -1.20 23.46 -10.77
CA ASN A 60 -1.60 23.06 -9.43
C ASN A 60 -0.85 21.82 -8.89
N PHE A 61 0.42 21.61 -9.26
CA PHE A 61 1.24 20.47 -8.82
C PHE A 61 1.20 20.27 -7.30
N SER A 62 1.44 21.34 -6.51
CA SER A 62 1.46 21.28 -5.05
C SER A 62 0.16 20.72 -4.46
N LYS A 63 -1.01 21.09 -5.01
CA LYS A 63 -2.32 20.57 -4.56
C LYS A 63 -2.47 19.08 -4.85
N LYS A 64 -1.99 18.62 -6.02
CA LYS A 64 -2.00 17.21 -6.41
C LYS A 64 -1.02 16.39 -5.56
N ALA A 65 0.19 16.90 -5.34
CA ALA A 65 1.21 16.27 -4.52
C ALA A 65 0.79 16.18 -3.03
N ALA A 66 0.13 17.21 -2.49
CA ALA A 66 -0.35 17.24 -1.12
C ALA A 66 -1.28 16.05 -0.78
N LEU A 67 -2.13 15.65 -1.73
CA LEU A 67 -3.01 14.49 -1.57
C LEU A 67 -2.20 13.19 -1.41
N LEU A 68 -1.22 12.97 -2.30
CA LEU A 68 -0.32 11.81 -2.24
C LEU A 68 0.51 11.79 -0.95
N ILE A 69 1.05 12.94 -0.55
CA ILE A 69 1.82 13.10 0.68
C ILE A 69 0.94 12.72 1.89
N ARG A 70 -0.29 13.23 1.99
CA ARG A 70 -1.21 12.90 3.09
C ARG A 70 -1.48 11.40 3.19
N PHE A 71 -1.63 10.70 2.05
CA PHE A 71 -1.84 9.24 2.03
C PHE A 71 -0.60 8.42 2.42
N THR A 72 0.61 8.98 2.29
CA THR A 72 1.84 8.30 2.72
C THR A 72 2.14 8.42 4.21
N TYR A 73 1.69 9.50 4.88
CA TYR A 73 2.01 9.77 6.29
C TYR A 73 0.96 9.28 7.28
N LYS A 74 -0.30 9.10 6.88
CA LYS A 74 -1.35 8.60 7.79
C LYS A 74 -1.41 7.08 7.77
N ASN A 75 -0.94 6.45 8.85
CA ASN A 75 -1.37 5.10 9.21
C ASN A 75 -2.89 5.14 9.38
N ALA A 76 -3.62 4.51 8.48
CA ALA A 76 -5.06 4.42 8.60
C ALA A 76 -5.38 3.29 9.60
N LEU A 77 -5.93 3.68 10.75
CA LEU A 77 -6.62 2.76 11.64
C LEU A 77 -7.97 2.48 10.96
N PHE A 78 -8.12 1.30 10.37
CA PHE A 78 -9.41 0.85 9.89
C PHE A 78 -10.05 0.12 11.07
N HIS A 79 -11.13 0.70 11.59
CA HIS A 79 -11.95 0.13 12.65
C HIS A 79 -13.09 -0.68 12.04
#